data_AF-G6C1S5-F1
#
_entry.id   AF-G6C1S5-F1
#
_cell.length_a   1.000
_cell.length_b   1.000
_cell.length_c   1.000
_cell.angle_alpha   90.00
_cell.angle_beta   90.00
_cell.angle_gamma   90.00
#
_symmetry.space_group_name_H-M   'P 1'
#
loop_
_entity.id
_entity.type
_entity.pdbx_description
1 polymer ?
#
loop_
_entity_poly.entity_id
_entity_poly.type
_entity_poly.pdbx_seq_one_letter_code
_entity_poly.pdbx_strand_id
1 'polypeptide(L)'
;NPEIDSELFKIKKIIEKFINFVDNMLFFASLDGNFYQGFKKGTENLHEIILSKGKLKDFENFLKEAGIFYKLIEKKIGKDRRIYCKFKSGEVDFFEIASKGTCSLTLFYSWLIGLDEVSFVFIDEFDAFYHVNLAKRVVEELLKLNVQAILTTHDTTIMTNDLLRPDCYFVLSEGKIKSLPDLTEKELRQAHNLEKMYRAGAFNE
;
A
#
# COMPACT_ATOMS: atom_id res chain seq x y z
N ASN A 1 -4.70 36.41 -31.08
CA ASN A 1 -4.27 35.27 -30.24
C ASN A 1 -2.87 35.53 -29.76
N PRO A 2 -2.68 36.00 -28.51
CA PRO A 2 -1.34 36.21 -27.99
C PRO A 2 -0.65 34.86 -27.75
N GLU A 3 0.66 34.85 -27.95
CA GLU A 3 1.52 33.67 -28.02
C GLU A 3 1.46 32.82 -26.74
N ILE A 4 1.30 31.51 -26.93
CA ILE A 4 1.20 30.47 -25.88
C ILE A 4 2.56 30.18 -25.22
N ASP A 5 3.60 31.00 -25.47
CA ASP A 5 4.97 30.76 -24.98
C ASP A 5 5.54 31.94 -24.17
N SER A 6 4.74 32.49 -23.25
CA SER A 6 5.28 33.35 -22.19
C SER A 6 5.82 32.49 -21.05
N GLU A 7 6.95 32.90 -20.45
CA GLU A 7 7.53 32.29 -19.25
C GLU A 7 6.49 32.08 -18.13
N LEU A 8 5.54 33.01 -18.02
CA LEU A 8 4.41 32.93 -17.09
C LEU A 8 3.52 31.69 -17.33
N PHE A 9 3.29 31.30 -18.58
CA PHE A 9 2.53 30.09 -18.91
C PHE A 9 3.28 28.82 -18.51
N LYS A 10 4.61 28.79 -18.65
CA LYS A 10 5.46 27.69 -18.18
C LYS A 10 5.40 27.55 -16.66
N ILE A 11 5.55 28.66 -15.94
CA ILE A 11 5.44 28.70 -14.47
C ILE A 11 4.08 28.20 -14.01
N LYS A 12 2.98 28.68 -14.63
CA LYS A 12 1.62 28.23 -14.32
C LYS A 12 1.48 26.71 -14.45
N LYS A 13 1.95 26.12 -15.55
CA LYS A 13 1.91 24.66 -15.76
C LYS A 13 2.72 23.88 -14.73
N ILE A 14 3.88 24.38 -14.32
CA ILE A 14 4.70 23.76 -13.27
C ILE A 14 3.95 23.75 -11.94
N ILE A 15 3.35 24.89 -11.56
CA ILE A 15 2.56 25.00 -10.34
C ILE A 15 1.34 24.08 -10.39
N GLU A 16 0.58 24.06 -11.50
CA GLU A 16 -0.56 23.15 -11.67
C GLU A 16 -0.14 21.69 -11.52
N LYS A 17 0.98 21.29 -12.11
CA LYS A 17 1.53 19.93 -11.96
C LYS A 17 1.90 19.62 -10.51
N PHE A 18 2.51 20.57 -9.81
CA PHE A 18 2.88 20.41 -8.40
C PHE A 18 1.65 20.30 -7.50
N ILE A 19 0.67 21.18 -7.67
CA ILE A 19 -0.59 21.13 -6.89
C ILE A 19 -1.34 19.83 -7.17
N ASN A 20 -1.46 19.40 -8.43
CA ASN A 20 -2.06 18.11 -8.75
C ASN A 20 -1.30 16.94 -8.12
N PHE A 21 0.03 17.02 -8.00
CA PHE A 21 0.81 16.02 -7.29
C PHE A 21 0.49 16.02 -5.79
N VAL A 22 0.46 17.20 -5.14
CA VAL A 22 0.17 17.33 -3.70
C VAL A 22 -1.26 16.90 -3.35
N ASP A 23 -2.25 17.33 -4.14
CA ASP A 23 -3.67 17.03 -3.91
C ASP A 23 -3.97 15.53 -3.99
N ASN A 24 -3.15 14.78 -4.74
CA ASN A 24 -3.28 13.33 -4.91
C ASN A 24 -2.30 12.53 -4.05
N MET A 25 -1.71 13.13 -3.00
CA MET A 25 -0.93 12.39 -1.99
C MET A 25 -1.83 11.63 -1.02
N LEU A 26 -1.31 10.52 -0.51
CA LEU A 26 -2.03 9.65 0.40
C LEU A 26 -1.12 9.13 1.52
N PHE A 27 -1.57 9.23 2.76
CA PHE A 27 -0.91 8.71 3.95
C PHE A 27 -1.79 7.67 4.63
N PHE A 28 -1.16 6.58 5.08
CA PHE A 28 -1.76 5.49 5.85
C PHE A 28 -0.89 5.14 7.05
N ALA A 29 -1.53 4.84 8.18
CA ALA A 29 -0.87 4.30 9.36
C ALA A 29 -1.73 3.23 10.04
N SER A 30 -1.05 2.22 10.60
CA SER A 30 -1.67 1.00 11.12
C SER A 30 -1.58 0.83 12.66
N LEU A 31 -0.89 1.72 13.38
CA LEU A 31 -0.53 1.53 14.80
C LEU A 31 -1.70 1.56 15.82
N ASP A 32 -2.62 2.53 15.75
CA ASP A 32 -3.65 2.76 16.80
C ASP A 32 -5.10 2.77 16.24
N GLY A 33 -5.28 2.05 15.13
CA GLY A 33 -6.47 2.12 14.30
C GLY A 33 -6.13 2.62 12.91
N ASN A 34 -7.05 2.38 11.99
CA ASN A 34 -6.84 2.66 10.57
C ASN A 34 -6.93 4.16 10.31
N PHE A 35 -5.80 4.85 10.35
CA PHE A 35 -5.72 6.28 10.03
C PHE A 35 -5.32 6.44 8.57
N TYR A 36 -6.05 7.31 7.86
CA TYR A 36 -5.65 7.74 6.53
C TYR A 36 -5.89 9.24 6.35
N GLN A 37 -5.07 9.86 5.51
CA GLN A 37 -5.16 11.28 5.21
C GLN A 37 -4.74 11.56 3.77
N GLY A 38 -5.47 12.46 3.10
CA GLY A 38 -5.18 12.86 1.72
C GLY A 38 -6.02 12.09 0.68
N PHE A 39 -5.88 12.50 -0.59
CA PHE A 39 -6.56 11.99 -1.79
C PHE A 39 -8.11 12.04 -1.80
N LYS A 40 -8.79 11.47 -0.81
CA LYS A 40 -10.25 11.52 -0.66
C LYS A 40 -10.67 12.07 0.70
N LYS A 41 -11.74 12.88 0.70
CA LYS A 41 -12.41 13.36 1.92
C LYS A 41 -13.61 12.46 2.24
N GLY A 42 -13.66 11.93 3.47
CA GLY A 42 -14.87 11.33 4.05
C GLY A 42 -14.77 9.84 4.34
N THR A 43 -15.53 9.37 5.33
CA THR A 43 -15.58 7.96 5.75
C THR A 43 -16.42 7.11 4.78
N GLU A 44 -15.87 6.78 3.59
CA GLU A 44 -16.50 5.78 2.73
C GLU A 44 -16.40 4.39 3.40
N ASN A 45 -17.52 3.64 3.40
CA ASN A 45 -17.56 2.28 3.91
C ASN A 45 -16.74 1.35 2.98
N LEU A 46 -15.90 0.47 3.54
CA LEU A 46 -15.07 -0.47 2.78
C LEU A 46 -15.86 -1.34 1.78
N HIS A 47 -17.10 -1.71 2.11
CA HIS A 47 -17.98 -2.37 1.15
C HIS A 47 -18.18 -1.54 -0.11
N GLU A 48 -18.51 -0.26 0.05
CA GLU A 48 -18.81 0.63 -1.06
C GLU A 48 -17.56 0.96 -1.88
N ILE A 49 -16.39 1.08 -1.24
CA ILE A 49 -15.11 1.28 -1.94
C ILE A 49 -14.85 0.15 -2.93
N ILE A 50 -15.00 -1.11 -2.50
CA ILE A 50 -14.76 -2.29 -3.34
C ILE A 50 -15.87 -2.46 -4.40
N LEU A 51 -17.13 -2.31 -4.00
CA LEU A 51 -18.28 -2.56 -4.88
C LEU A 51 -18.47 -1.47 -5.94
N SER A 52 -18.24 -0.20 -5.60
CA SER A 52 -18.34 0.93 -6.55
C SER A 52 -17.33 0.83 -7.70
N LYS A 53 -16.16 0.25 -7.44
CA LYS A 53 -15.12 -0.01 -8.44
C LYS A 53 -15.30 -1.33 -9.21
N GLY A 54 -16.36 -2.10 -8.93
CA GLY A 54 -16.61 -3.39 -9.57
C GLY A 54 -15.56 -4.46 -9.23
N LYS A 55 -14.88 -4.32 -8.07
CA LYS A 55 -13.71 -5.10 -7.70
C LYS A 55 -14.00 -6.33 -6.83
N LEU A 56 -15.27 -6.70 -6.64
CA LEU A 56 -15.67 -7.80 -5.74
C LEU A 56 -14.96 -9.14 -6.03
N LYS A 57 -14.86 -9.53 -7.31
CA LYS A 57 -14.24 -10.81 -7.66
C LYS A 57 -12.72 -10.77 -7.52
N ASP A 58 -12.11 -9.63 -7.80
CA ASP A 58 -10.69 -9.39 -7.62
C ASP A 58 -10.34 -9.42 -6.13
N PHE A 59 -11.17 -8.81 -5.29
CA PHE A 59 -11.06 -8.89 -3.83
C PHE A 59 -11.15 -10.34 -3.31
N GLU A 60 -12.08 -11.15 -3.82
CA GLU A 60 -12.17 -12.58 -3.47
C GLU A 60 -10.87 -13.33 -3.82
N ASN A 61 -10.28 -13.05 -4.99
CA ASN A 61 -9.01 -13.66 -5.40
C ASN A 61 -7.85 -13.19 -4.53
N PHE A 62 -7.79 -11.89 -4.20
CA PHE A 62 -6.79 -11.33 -3.30
C PHE A 62 -6.81 -12.02 -1.93
N LEU A 63 -7.99 -12.20 -1.33
CA LEU A 63 -8.13 -12.96 -0.08
C LEU A 63 -7.68 -14.42 -0.25
N LYS A 64 -8.03 -15.06 -1.36
CA LYS A 64 -7.65 -16.44 -1.66
C LYS A 64 -6.13 -16.62 -1.73
N GLU A 65 -5.42 -15.67 -2.35
CA GLU A 65 -3.96 -15.66 -2.42
C GLU A 65 -3.33 -15.48 -1.04
N ALA A 66 -3.99 -14.75 -0.13
CA ALA A 66 -3.62 -14.66 1.27
C ALA A 66 -4.03 -15.89 2.12
N GLY A 67 -4.56 -16.96 1.50
CA GLY A 67 -4.99 -18.18 2.17
C GLY A 67 -6.39 -18.11 2.80
N ILE A 68 -7.16 -17.07 2.49
CA ILE A 68 -8.51 -16.83 3.03
C ILE A 68 -9.54 -17.16 1.95
N PHE A 69 -10.26 -18.26 2.13
CA PHE A 69 -11.20 -18.77 1.12
C PHE A 69 -12.64 -18.39 1.45
N TYR A 70 -13.15 -17.34 0.80
CA TYR A 70 -14.57 -16.99 0.82
C TYR A 70 -15.21 -17.10 -0.56
N LYS A 71 -16.53 -17.26 -0.56
CA LYS A 71 -17.38 -17.01 -1.73
C LYS A 71 -18.16 -15.73 -1.48
N LEU A 72 -17.72 -14.64 -2.09
CA LEU A 72 -18.26 -13.30 -1.86
C LEU A 72 -19.41 -13.01 -2.84
N ILE A 73 -20.45 -12.36 -2.33
CA ILE A 73 -21.58 -11.87 -3.11
C ILE A 73 -21.92 -10.44 -2.70
N GLU A 74 -22.46 -9.66 -3.64
CA GLU A 74 -23.03 -8.35 -3.34
C GLU A 74 -24.49 -8.53 -2.89
N LYS A 75 -24.87 -7.86 -1.79
CA LYS A 75 -26.27 -7.72 -1.37
C LYS A 75 -26.62 -6.26 -1.17
N LYS A 76 -27.83 -5.91 -1.57
CA LYS A 76 -28.40 -4.57 -1.34
C LYS A 76 -29.28 -4.61 -0.10
N ILE A 77 -28.93 -3.80 0.91
CA ILE A 77 -29.66 -3.66 2.17
C ILE A 77 -30.20 -2.22 2.23
N GLY A 78 -31.47 -2.05 1.85
CA GLY A 78 -32.06 -0.72 1.68
C GLY A 78 -31.37 0.07 0.57
N LYS A 79 -30.70 1.17 0.94
CA LYS A 79 -29.91 1.99 0.00
C LYS A 79 -28.44 1.55 -0.09
N ASP A 80 -27.96 0.78 0.87
CA ASP A 80 -26.55 0.41 0.97
C ASP A 80 -26.26 -0.89 0.22
N ARG A 81 -25.02 -1.00 -0.26
CA ARG A 81 -24.48 -2.22 -0.84
C ARG A 81 -23.46 -2.81 0.12
N ARG A 82 -23.52 -4.12 0.32
CA ARG A 82 -22.66 -4.85 1.26
C ARG A 82 -22.14 -6.13 0.65
N ILE A 83 -20.95 -6.51 1.11
CA ILE A 83 -20.29 -7.76 0.75
C ILE A 83 -20.71 -8.82 1.77
N TYR A 84 -21.24 -9.94 1.27
CA TYR A 84 -21.65 -11.07 2.08
C TYR A 84 -20.85 -12.32 1.71
N CYS A 85 -20.64 -13.20 2.68
CA CYS A 85 -20.08 -14.52 2.48
C CYS A 85 -21.20 -15.54 2.26
N LYS A 86 -21.14 -16.28 1.16
CA LYS A 86 -22.12 -17.31 0.79
C LYS A 86 -21.67 -18.70 1.26
N PHE A 87 -22.47 -19.29 2.14
CA PHE A 87 -22.31 -20.67 2.62
C PHE A 87 -23.47 -21.55 2.12
N LYS A 88 -23.38 -22.87 2.37
CA LYS A 88 -24.48 -23.80 2.06
C LYS A 88 -25.73 -23.53 2.91
N SER A 89 -25.53 -23.12 4.16
CA SER A 89 -26.58 -22.91 5.17
C SER A 89 -27.18 -21.50 5.15
N GLY A 90 -26.61 -20.57 4.37
CA GLY A 90 -27.08 -19.19 4.34
C GLY A 90 -25.98 -18.21 3.94
N GLU A 91 -26.23 -16.94 4.23
CA GLU A 91 -25.37 -15.80 3.86
C GLU A 91 -25.19 -14.93 5.10
N VAL A 92 -23.97 -14.49 5.36
CA VAL A 92 -23.61 -13.65 6.51
C VAL A 92 -22.82 -12.44 6.03
N ASP A 93 -22.94 -11.31 6.72
CA ASP A 93 -22.16 -10.12 6.39
C ASP A 93 -20.67 -10.44 6.53
N PHE A 94 -19.86 -9.99 5.58
CA PHE A 94 -18.42 -10.27 5.56
C PHE A 94 -17.72 -9.80 6.84
N PHE A 95 -18.04 -8.61 7.34
CA PHE A 95 -17.36 -8.06 8.52
C PHE A 95 -17.81 -8.68 9.83
N GLU A 96 -18.94 -9.39 9.87
CA GLU A 96 -19.39 -10.12 11.07
C GLU A 96 -18.51 -11.34 11.37
N ILE A 97 -17.89 -11.94 10.35
CA ILE A 97 -17.07 -13.15 10.49
C ILE A 97 -15.59 -12.93 10.16
N ALA A 98 -15.23 -11.74 9.66
CA ALA A 98 -13.86 -11.41 9.32
C ALA A 98 -12.99 -11.31 10.59
N SER A 99 -11.83 -11.95 10.57
CA SER A 99 -10.83 -11.78 11.62
C SER A 99 -10.23 -10.37 11.57
N LYS A 100 -9.55 -9.92 12.63
CA LYS A 100 -8.83 -8.64 12.63
C LYS A 100 -7.86 -8.52 11.44
N GLY A 101 -7.08 -9.57 11.15
CA GLY A 101 -6.16 -9.58 10.01
C GLY A 101 -6.90 -9.52 8.66
N THR A 102 -8.05 -10.16 8.55
CA THR A 102 -8.91 -10.08 7.35
C THR A 102 -9.48 -8.67 7.16
N CYS A 103 -9.89 -8.00 8.24
CA CYS A 103 -10.33 -6.60 8.19
C CYS A 103 -9.19 -5.66 7.74
N SER A 104 -7.97 -5.83 8.29
CA SER A 104 -6.79 -5.08 7.86
C SER A 104 -6.48 -5.32 6.38
N LEU A 105 -6.59 -6.57 5.92
CA LEU A 105 -6.43 -6.90 4.51
C LEU A 105 -7.46 -6.27 3.59
N THR A 106 -8.71 -6.21 4.04
CA THR A 106 -9.81 -5.60 3.30
C THR A 106 -9.60 -4.10 3.13
N LEU A 107 -9.15 -3.45 4.20
CA LEU A 107 -8.77 -2.05 4.17
C LEU A 107 -7.61 -1.81 3.22
N PHE A 108 -6.54 -2.59 3.33
CA PHE A 108 -5.38 -2.48 2.45
C PHE A 108 -5.76 -2.67 0.97
N TYR A 109 -6.57 -3.68 0.66
CA TYR A 109 -7.10 -3.86 -0.69
C TYR A 109 -7.93 -2.66 -1.15
N SER A 110 -8.74 -2.08 -0.26
CA SER A 110 -9.51 -0.87 -0.53
C SER A 110 -8.61 0.33 -0.84
N TRP A 111 -7.40 0.39 -0.29
CA TRP A 111 -6.39 1.35 -0.66
C TRP A 111 -5.82 1.04 -2.04
N LEU A 112 -5.37 -0.20 -2.28
CA LEU A 112 -4.80 -0.64 -3.57
C LEU A 112 -5.67 -0.26 -4.77
N ILE A 113 -6.99 -0.48 -4.68
CA ILE A 113 -7.91 -0.17 -5.78
C ILE A 113 -8.00 1.32 -6.10
N GLY A 114 -7.50 2.20 -5.23
CA GLY A 114 -7.41 3.64 -5.43
C GLY A 114 -6.03 4.17 -5.76
N LEU A 115 -4.97 3.36 -5.68
CA LEU A 115 -3.61 3.84 -5.87
C LEU A 115 -3.26 4.20 -7.32
N ASP A 116 -4.01 3.70 -8.31
CA ASP A 116 -3.84 4.10 -9.73
C ASP A 116 -3.99 5.62 -9.96
N GLU A 117 -4.72 6.29 -9.08
CA GLU A 117 -5.00 7.73 -9.15
C GLU A 117 -4.13 8.55 -8.17
N VAL A 118 -3.30 7.88 -7.38
CA VAL A 118 -2.45 8.48 -6.34
C VAL A 118 -1.09 8.83 -6.92
N SER A 119 -0.60 10.03 -6.62
CA SER A 119 0.71 10.51 -7.07
C SER A 119 1.84 10.01 -6.18
N PHE A 120 1.58 9.96 -4.87
CA PHE A 120 2.51 9.57 -3.82
C PHE A 120 1.75 8.89 -2.68
N VAL A 121 2.27 7.77 -2.18
CA VAL A 121 1.73 7.05 -1.03
C VAL A 121 2.79 6.85 0.03
N PHE A 122 2.45 7.15 1.28
CA PHE A 122 3.25 6.78 2.45
C PHE A 122 2.45 5.83 3.34
N ILE A 123 2.98 4.65 3.60
CA ILE A 123 2.34 3.63 4.44
C ILE A 123 3.24 3.32 5.62
N ASP A 124 2.82 3.77 6.80
CA ASP A 124 3.53 3.54 8.05
C ASP A 124 3.18 2.18 8.64
N GLU A 125 4.21 1.43 9.06
CA GLU A 125 4.13 0.06 9.58
C GLU A 125 3.24 -0.85 8.72
N PHE A 126 3.52 -0.86 7.42
CA PHE A 126 2.58 -1.42 6.45
C PHE A 126 2.25 -2.89 6.75
N ASP A 127 3.21 -3.67 7.26
CA ASP A 127 3.10 -5.12 7.51
C ASP A 127 2.75 -5.54 8.94
N ALA A 128 2.34 -4.60 9.82
CA ALA A 128 2.01 -4.88 11.22
C ALA A 128 0.94 -5.99 11.43
N PHE A 129 0.09 -6.26 10.43
CA PHE A 129 -1.07 -7.15 10.56
C PHE A 129 -1.09 -8.36 9.63
N TYR A 130 -0.03 -8.63 8.87
CA TYR A 130 -0.02 -9.74 7.92
C TYR A 130 1.32 -10.44 7.76
N HIS A 131 1.28 -11.70 7.30
CA HIS A 131 2.49 -12.52 7.10
C HIS A 131 3.38 -11.99 5.97
N VAL A 132 4.68 -12.29 6.05
CA VAL A 132 5.72 -11.85 5.10
C VAL A 132 5.35 -11.99 3.62
N ASN A 133 4.69 -13.07 3.21
CA ASN A 133 4.32 -13.27 1.80
C ASN A 133 3.36 -12.21 1.28
N LEU A 134 2.46 -11.76 2.16
CA LEU A 134 1.49 -10.73 1.85
C LEU A 134 2.15 -9.35 1.84
N ALA A 135 3.10 -9.10 2.74
CA ALA A 135 3.94 -7.90 2.71
C ALA A 135 4.72 -7.78 1.40
N LYS A 136 5.34 -8.87 0.93
CA LYS A 136 6.01 -8.90 -0.38
C LYS A 136 5.04 -8.58 -1.51
N ARG A 137 3.85 -9.19 -1.48
CA ARG A 137 2.84 -8.94 -2.50
C ARG A 137 2.35 -7.49 -2.52
N VAL A 138 2.21 -6.84 -1.37
CA VAL A 138 1.90 -5.41 -1.26
C VAL A 138 2.93 -4.58 -2.04
N VAL A 139 4.22 -4.83 -1.79
CA VAL A 139 5.31 -4.14 -2.49
C VAL A 139 5.27 -4.44 -4.00
N GLU A 140 5.04 -5.68 -4.39
CA GLU A 140 4.92 -6.08 -5.81
C GLU A 140 3.75 -5.40 -6.52
N GLU A 141 2.59 -5.24 -5.88
CA GLU A 141 1.47 -4.50 -6.45
C GLU A 141 1.82 -3.01 -6.59
N LEU A 142 2.43 -2.40 -5.58
CA LEU A 142 2.89 -1.01 -5.65
C LEU A 142 3.88 -0.77 -6.79
N LEU A 143 4.79 -1.72 -7.05
CA LEU A 143 5.77 -1.65 -8.14
C LEU A 143 5.14 -1.69 -9.54
N LYS A 144 3.90 -2.17 -9.68
CA LYS A 144 3.17 -2.16 -10.96
C LYS A 144 2.52 -0.81 -11.26
N LEU A 145 2.41 0.06 -10.26
CA LEU A 145 1.72 1.34 -10.33
C LEU A 145 2.70 2.47 -10.67
N ASN A 146 2.19 3.53 -11.32
CA ASN A 146 2.96 4.75 -11.54
C ASN A 146 2.82 5.71 -10.35
N VAL A 147 3.22 5.25 -9.17
CA VAL A 147 3.11 5.98 -7.90
C VAL A 147 4.47 6.05 -7.22
N GLN A 148 4.77 7.17 -6.55
CA GLN A 148 5.91 7.22 -5.64
C GLN A 148 5.49 6.64 -4.28
N ALA A 149 6.10 5.54 -3.84
CA ALA A 149 5.74 4.88 -2.59
C ALA A 149 6.86 4.96 -1.55
N ILE A 150 6.50 5.22 -0.29
CA ILE A 150 7.36 5.05 0.89
C ILE A 150 6.65 4.12 1.87
N LEU A 151 7.36 3.10 2.35
CA LEU A 151 6.86 2.11 3.30
C LEU A 151 7.81 2.04 4.49
N THR A 152 7.28 1.90 5.71
CA THR A 152 8.09 1.65 6.91
C THR A 152 7.73 0.30 7.52
N THR A 153 8.73 -0.42 8.04
CA THR A 153 8.54 -1.75 8.63
C THR A 153 9.64 -2.06 9.65
N HIS A 154 9.35 -2.97 10.57
CA HIS A 154 10.34 -3.65 11.40
C HIS A 154 10.74 -5.05 10.90
N ASP A 155 10.02 -5.59 9.90
CA ASP A 155 10.25 -6.92 9.35
C ASP A 155 11.42 -6.93 8.35
N THR A 156 12.57 -7.38 8.82
CA THR A 156 13.78 -7.54 7.99
C THR A 156 13.64 -8.55 6.86
N THR A 157 12.63 -9.43 6.86
CA THR A 157 12.46 -10.48 5.84
C THR A 157 12.01 -9.95 4.48
N ILE A 158 11.54 -8.70 4.41
CA ILE A 158 11.26 -8.01 3.14
C ILE A 158 12.53 -7.43 2.50
N MET A 159 13.66 -7.41 3.21
CA MET A 159 14.92 -6.85 2.74
C MET A 159 15.63 -7.86 1.83
N THR A 160 15.26 -7.87 0.55
CA THR A 160 15.82 -8.76 -0.47
C THR A 160 15.98 -8.04 -1.80
N ASN A 161 17.07 -8.38 -2.51
CA ASN A 161 17.34 -7.90 -3.86
C ASN A 161 16.30 -8.36 -4.90
N ASP A 162 15.54 -9.41 -4.59
CA ASP A 162 14.45 -9.88 -5.45
C ASP A 162 13.22 -8.97 -5.39
N LEU A 163 13.08 -8.16 -4.33
CA LEU A 163 11.92 -7.32 -4.09
C LEU A 163 12.19 -5.85 -4.44
N LEU A 164 13.25 -5.28 -3.88
CA LEU A 164 13.66 -3.91 -4.16
C LEU A 164 15.18 -3.83 -4.36
N ARG A 165 15.61 -2.79 -5.07
CA ARG A 165 17.04 -2.52 -5.21
C ARG A 165 17.65 -2.09 -3.87
N PRO A 166 18.95 -2.35 -3.60
CA PRO A 166 19.61 -1.94 -2.36
C PRO A 166 19.47 -0.43 -2.03
N ASP A 167 19.51 0.42 -3.05
CA ASP A 167 19.39 1.89 -2.93
C ASP A 167 17.97 2.35 -2.56
N CYS A 168 16.99 1.46 -2.57
CA CYS A 168 15.62 1.72 -2.14
C CYS A 168 15.36 1.34 -0.68
N TYR A 169 16.32 0.72 0.00
CA TYR A 169 16.22 0.40 1.42
C TYR A 169 16.95 1.45 2.26
N PHE A 170 16.29 1.93 3.30
CA PHE A 170 16.82 2.93 4.22
C PHE A 170 16.75 2.41 5.66
N VAL A 171 17.83 2.59 6.41
CA VAL A 171 17.89 2.29 7.84
C VAL A 171 17.61 3.58 8.60
N LEU A 172 16.62 3.51 9.49
CA LEU A 172 16.29 4.56 10.44
C LEU A 172 16.93 4.19 11.76
N SER A 173 17.97 4.93 12.16
CA SER A 173 18.67 4.69 13.43
C SER A 173 19.19 6.01 13.98
N GLU A 174 19.04 6.22 15.30
CA GLU A 174 19.57 7.39 16.02
C GLU A 174 19.21 8.74 15.38
N GLY A 175 17.99 8.86 14.86
CA GLY A 175 17.51 10.10 14.20
C GLY A 175 18.11 10.36 12.82
N LYS A 176 18.84 9.40 12.25
CA LYS A 176 19.37 9.46 10.87
C LYS A 176 18.60 8.50 9.96
N ILE A 177 18.59 8.84 8.67
CA ILE A 177 18.07 8.00 7.58
C ILE A 177 19.22 7.82 6.60
N LYS A 178 19.65 6.57 6.38
CA LYS A 178 20.74 6.25 5.44
C LYS A 178 20.36 5.09 4.54
N SER A 179 20.73 5.16 3.27
CA SER A 179 20.50 4.07 2.33
C SER A 179 21.48 2.92 2.62
N LEU A 180 21.14 1.67 2.27
CA LEU A 180 22.04 0.54 2.52
C LEU A 180 23.43 0.69 1.87
N PRO A 181 23.57 1.19 0.63
CA PRO A 181 24.89 1.44 0.02
C PRO A 181 25.77 2.44 0.80
N ASP A 182 25.17 3.35 1.57
CA ASP A 182 25.92 4.33 2.36
C ASP A 182 26.42 3.78 3.71
N LEU A 183 25.94 2.59 4.09
CA LEU A 183 26.20 1.97 5.40
C LEU A 183 27.23 0.82 5.30
N THR A 184 27.71 0.49 4.10
CA THR A 184 28.68 -0.59 3.93
C THR A 184 29.56 -0.37 2.69
N GLU A 185 30.83 -0.77 2.79
CA GLU A 185 31.75 -0.79 1.63
C GLU A 185 31.53 -2.03 0.73
N LYS A 186 30.63 -2.94 1.11
CA LYS A 186 30.35 -4.17 0.35
C LYS A 186 29.47 -3.89 -0.86
N GLU A 187 29.77 -4.56 -1.98
CA GLU A 187 28.94 -4.51 -3.18
C GLU A 187 27.59 -5.23 -3.00
N LEU A 188 26.53 -4.47 -2.73
CA LEU A 188 25.20 -4.99 -2.40
C LEU A 188 24.43 -5.57 -3.59
N ARG A 189 24.75 -5.15 -4.81
CA ARG A 189 24.08 -5.65 -6.03
C ARG A 189 24.36 -7.14 -6.30
N GLN A 190 25.46 -7.66 -5.77
CA GLN A 190 25.86 -9.07 -5.88
C GLN A 190 25.56 -9.87 -4.60
N ALA A 191 25.14 -9.20 -3.52
CA ALA A 191 24.86 -9.85 -2.26
C ALA A 191 23.54 -10.63 -2.33
N HIS A 192 23.59 -11.94 -2.10
CA HIS A 192 22.39 -12.79 -2.17
C HIS A 192 21.54 -12.80 -0.89
N ASN A 193 21.89 -12.03 0.15
CA ASN A 193 21.12 -12.02 1.39
C ASN A 193 21.28 -10.73 2.20
N LEU A 194 20.53 -9.68 1.83
CA LEU A 194 20.53 -8.40 2.54
C LEU A 194 20.03 -8.54 3.99
N GLU A 195 18.98 -9.34 4.23
CA GLU A 195 18.46 -9.63 5.58
C GLU A 195 19.56 -10.18 6.52
N LYS A 196 20.33 -11.18 6.08
CA LYS A 196 21.42 -11.75 6.89
C LYS A 196 22.51 -10.72 7.16
N MET A 197 22.86 -9.89 6.17
CA MET A 197 23.83 -8.82 6.35
C MET A 197 23.35 -7.82 7.42
N TYR A 198 22.08 -7.43 7.35
CA TYR A 198 21.46 -6.54 8.32
C TYR A 198 21.49 -7.13 9.73
N ARG A 199 21.05 -8.37 9.89
CA ARG A 199 21.06 -9.06 11.19
C ARG A 199 22.47 -9.31 11.76
N ALA A 200 23.46 -9.42 10.89
CA ALA A 200 24.87 -9.54 11.28
C ALA A 200 25.53 -8.19 11.63
N GLY A 201 24.79 -7.09 11.58
CA GLY A 201 25.30 -5.75 11.89
C GLY A 201 26.15 -5.12 10.79
N ALA A 202 26.02 -5.59 9.54
CA ALA A 202 26.81 -5.06 8.41
C ALA A 202 26.45 -3.61 8.03
N PHE A 203 25.36 -3.08 8.58
CA PHE A 203 24.87 -1.71 8.38
C PHE A 203 24.80 -0.91 9.69
N ASN A 204 25.40 -1.42 10.76
CA ASN A 204 25.54 -0.66 12.00
C ASN A 204 26.68 0.35 11.82
N GLU A 205 26.45 1.60 12.22
CA GLU A 205 27.50 2.62 12.30
C GLU A 205 28.40 2.42 13.53
#